data_AF-A0AAV2ZDA7-F1
#
_entry.id   AF-A0AAV2ZDA7-F1
#
_cell.length_a   1.000
_cell.length_b   1.000
_cell.length_c   1.000
_cell.angle_alpha   90.00
_cell.angle_beta   90.00
_cell.angle_gamma   90.00
#
_symmetry.space_group_name_H-M   'P 1'
#
loop_
_entity.id
_entity.type
_entity.pdbx_description
1 polymer ?
#
loop_
_entity_poly.entity_id
_entity_poly.type
_entity_poly.pdbx_seq_one_letter_code
_entity_poly.pdbx_strand_id
1 'polypeptide(L)'
;MTITPELAAQIREGSQGQNAQKQQHPFAALNAEYDALSSDAMQQAEVKRQLQEAYKKGAEDFRKRAEAEKKKLSASESAQNAKTAQEMENRENARVEQLVKELNQKNYRAPLREVQCSPEREACLQCYRDNASDVLKCREVAEAFARCAQETTEQFVKNN
;
A
#
# COMPACT_ATOMS: atom_id res chain seq x y z
N MET A 1 -51.42 -72.24 78.82
CA MET A 1 -50.82 -72.67 80.10
C MET A 1 -49.92 -71.53 80.55
N THR A 2 -50.48 -70.61 81.34
CA THR A 2 -50.35 -70.52 82.81
C THR A 2 -49.20 -69.59 83.23
N ILE A 3 -49.62 -68.34 83.46
CA ILE A 3 -49.25 -67.36 84.49
C ILE A 3 -48.38 -67.93 85.64
N THR A 4 -47.29 -67.23 85.99
CA THR A 4 -47.04 -66.68 87.35
C THR A 4 -46.00 -65.54 87.32
N PRO A 5 -46.45 -64.30 87.53
CA PRO A 5 -45.63 -63.15 87.86
C PRO A 5 -45.80 -62.81 89.35
N GLU A 6 -45.22 -63.56 90.29
CA GLU A 6 -45.34 -63.18 91.71
C GLU A 6 -44.28 -63.83 92.61
N LEU A 7 -43.07 -63.28 92.56
CA LEU A 7 -42.23 -63.12 93.76
C LEU A 7 -41.37 -61.87 93.51
N ALA A 8 -42.02 -60.70 93.40
CA ALA A 8 -42.20 -59.82 94.55
C ALA A 8 -40.87 -59.68 95.31
N ALA A 9 -40.05 -58.73 94.88
CA ALA A 9 -39.95 -57.47 95.61
C ALA A 9 -39.11 -57.61 96.89
N GLN A 10 -37.79 -57.62 96.72
CA GLN A 10 -36.81 -57.13 97.68
C GLN A 10 -35.44 -57.11 97.00
N ILE A 11 -35.09 -55.95 96.44
CA ILE A 11 -33.76 -55.32 96.29
C ILE A 11 -34.07 -54.05 95.48
N ARG A 12 -34.67 -53.08 96.17
CA ARG A 12 -34.72 -51.68 95.74
C ARG A 12 -34.00 -50.94 96.86
N GLU A 13 -32.72 -50.63 96.62
CA GLU A 13 -32.01 -49.47 97.15
C GLU A 13 -30.57 -49.51 96.63
N GLY A 14 -30.14 -48.41 95.98
CA GLY A 14 -28.73 -48.15 95.71
C GLY A 14 -28.29 -48.18 94.24
N SER A 15 -28.67 -47.15 93.46
CA SER A 15 -27.71 -46.24 92.81
C SER A 15 -28.39 -45.35 91.76
N GLN A 16 -28.60 -44.09 92.16
CA GLN A 16 -28.76 -42.96 91.27
C GLN A 16 -27.39 -42.53 90.73
N GLY A 17 -27.35 -41.98 89.52
CA GLY A 17 -26.19 -41.29 88.93
C GLY A 17 -26.00 -41.66 87.46
N GLN A 18 -26.76 -41.07 86.53
CA GLN A 18 -26.34 -39.93 85.70
C GLN A 18 -25.00 -40.17 84.96
N ASN A 19 -25.01 -40.23 83.62
CA ASN A 19 -24.53 -39.08 82.85
C ASN A 19 -24.82 -39.19 81.34
N ALA A 20 -25.62 -38.26 80.83
CA ALA A 20 -25.60 -37.82 79.44
C ALA A 20 -24.86 -36.48 79.43
N GLN A 21 -23.58 -36.48 79.07
CA GLN A 21 -22.84 -35.25 78.76
C GLN A 21 -21.74 -35.52 77.72
N LYS A 22 -22.05 -35.12 76.49
CA LYS A 22 -21.32 -34.08 75.75
C LYS A 22 -19.79 -34.22 75.72
N GLN A 23 -19.27 -34.86 74.67
CA GLN A 23 -17.95 -34.50 74.12
C GLN A 23 -18.16 -33.65 72.87
N GLN A 24 -17.87 -32.36 73.02
CA GLN A 24 -17.84 -31.36 71.97
C GLN A 24 -16.37 -30.98 71.73
N HIS A 25 -15.94 -31.08 70.46
CA HIS A 25 -14.72 -30.57 69.79
C HIS A 25 -13.44 -31.42 69.86
N PRO A 26 -12.81 -31.75 68.70
CA PRO A 26 -12.02 -30.77 67.93
C PRO A 26 -12.19 -30.77 66.39
N PHE A 27 -13.09 -31.58 65.81
CA PHE A 27 -13.12 -31.79 64.35
C PHE A 27 -13.61 -30.57 63.52
N ALA A 28 -14.50 -29.75 64.09
CA ALA A 28 -15.06 -28.59 63.38
C ALA A 28 -14.05 -27.45 63.17
N ALA A 29 -13.10 -27.26 64.09
CA ALA A 29 -12.06 -26.23 63.97
C ALA A 29 -11.00 -26.62 62.93
N LEU A 30 -10.62 -27.90 62.90
CA LEU A 30 -9.71 -28.46 61.90
C LEU A 30 -10.27 -28.39 60.47
N ASN A 31 -11.57 -28.62 60.30
CA ASN A 31 -12.22 -28.50 58.98
C ASN A 31 -12.28 -27.04 58.50
N ALA A 32 -12.57 -26.08 59.40
CA ALA A 32 -12.58 -24.67 59.05
C ALA A 32 -11.21 -24.13 58.65
N GLU A 33 -10.13 -24.59 59.31
CA GLU A 33 -8.75 -24.24 58.97
C GLU A 33 -8.31 -24.86 57.64
N TYR A 34 -8.70 -26.12 57.38
CA TYR A 34 -8.46 -26.79 56.10
C TYR A 34 -9.22 -26.16 54.93
N ASP A 35 -10.48 -25.77 55.13
CA ASP A 35 -11.29 -25.05 54.13
C ASP A 35 -10.73 -23.65 53.85
N ALA A 36 -10.25 -22.94 54.88
CA ALA A 36 -9.59 -21.64 54.71
C ALA A 36 -8.26 -21.76 53.95
N LEU A 37 -7.44 -22.76 54.26
CA LEU A 37 -6.19 -23.07 53.53
C LEU A 37 -6.45 -23.48 52.08
N SER A 38 -7.52 -24.27 51.84
CA SER A 38 -7.96 -24.66 50.51
C SER A 38 -8.47 -23.47 49.69
N SER A 39 -9.25 -22.58 50.32
CA SER A 39 -9.73 -21.33 49.71
C SER A 39 -8.58 -20.37 49.36
N ASP A 40 -7.59 -20.21 50.24
CA ASP A 40 -6.40 -19.39 49.98
C ASP A 40 -5.56 -19.96 48.83
N ALA A 41 -5.37 -21.29 48.79
CA ALA A 41 -4.70 -21.96 47.69
C ALA A 41 -5.42 -21.77 46.34
N MET A 42 -6.77 -21.83 46.35
CA MET A 42 -7.59 -21.55 45.15
C MET A 42 -7.50 -20.08 44.72
N GLN A 43 -7.50 -19.13 45.66
CA GLN A 43 -7.33 -17.70 45.36
C GLN A 43 -5.93 -17.41 44.80
N GLN A 44 -4.88 -18.01 45.37
CA GLN A 44 -3.52 -17.89 44.85
C GLN A 44 -3.38 -18.48 43.44
N ALA A 45 -4.07 -19.59 43.14
CA ALA A 45 -4.09 -20.18 41.81
C ALA A 45 -4.77 -19.26 40.78
N GLU A 46 -5.88 -18.63 41.15
CA GLU A 46 -6.58 -17.68 40.28
C GLU A 46 -5.76 -16.41 40.02
N VAL A 47 -5.11 -15.85 41.05
CA VAL A 47 -4.20 -14.70 40.90
C VAL A 47 -3.03 -15.06 39.97
N LYS A 48 -2.45 -16.26 40.11
CA LYS A 48 -1.39 -16.74 39.20
C LYS A 48 -1.90 -16.87 37.76
N ARG A 49 -3.12 -17.38 37.56
CA ARG A 49 -3.75 -17.49 36.24
C ARG A 49 -3.94 -16.12 35.60
N GLN A 50 -4.52 -15.17 36.34
CA GLN A 50 -4.73 -13.79 35.88
C GLN A 50 -3.41 -13.10 35.54
N LEU A 51 -2.37 -13.29 36.36
CA LEU A 51 -1.04 -12.76 36.09
C LEU A 51 -0.47 -13.34 34.79
N GLN A 52 -0.54 -14.66 34.59
CA GLN A 52 -0.08 -15.31 33.36
C GLN A 52 -0.84 -14.82 32.12
N GLU A 53 -2.16 -14.64 32.22
CA GLU A 53 -2.98 -14.10 31.14
C GLU A 53 -2.62 -12.66 30.81
N ALA A 54 -2.40 -11.81 31.81
CA ALA A 54 -1.94 -10.44 31.62
C ALA A 54 -0.57 -10.40 30.92
N TYR A 55 0.37 -11.28 31.30
CA TYR A 55 1.68 -11.39 30.64
C TYR A 55 1.56 -11.81 29.17
N LYS A 56 0.75 -12.83 28.88
CA LYS A 56 0.53 -13.31 27.50
C LYS A 56 -0.11 -12.22 26.64
N LYS A 57 -1.16 -11.57 27.16
CA LYS A 57 -1.84 -10.48 26.47
C LYS A 57 -0.90 -9.29 26.22
N GLY A 58 -0.08 -8.91 27.21
CA GLY A 58 0.93 -7.87 27.04
C GLY A 58 1.96 -8.20 25.97
N ALA A 59 2.42 -9.46 25.92
CA ALA A 59 3.34 -9.93 24.88
C ALA A 59 2.70 -9.90 23.48
N GLU A 60 1.43 -10.32 23.35
CA GLU A 60 0.70 -10.26 22.09
C GLU A 60 0.46 -8.82 21.62
N ASP A 61 0.05 -7.93 22.53
CA ASP A 61 -0.19 -6.52 22.23
C ASP A 61 1.11 -5.83 21.80
N PHE A 62 2.24 -6.16 22.44
CA PHE A 62 3.55 -5.68 22.01
C PHE A 62 3.90 -6.16 20.59
N ARG A 63 3.70 -7.45 20.29
CA ARG A 63 3.95 -8.00 18.95
C ARG A 63 3.07 -7.34 17.88
N LYS A 64 1.78 -7.14 18.16
CA LYS A 64 0.84 -6.46 17.25
C LYS A 64 1.28 -5.02 16.97
N ARG A 65 1.69 -4.27 18.00
CA ARG A 65 2.20 -2.90 17.83
C ARG A 65 3.49 -2.87 17.01
N ALA A 66 4.42 -3.77 17.29
CA ALA A 66 5.67 -3.87 16.53
C ALA A 66 5.42 -4.20 15.04
N GLU A 67 4.49 -5.12 14.75
CA GLU A 67 4.13 -5.46 13.38
C GLU A 67 3.41 -4.30 12.65
N ALA A 68 2.52 -3.59 13.36
CA ALA A 68 1.83 -2.42 12.81
C ALA A 68 2.81 -1.29 12.47
N GLU A 69 3.78 -1.01 13.34
CA GLU A 69 4.85 -0.04 13.07
C GLU A 69 5.72 -0.46 11.88
N LYS A 70 6.11 -1.74 11.79
CA LYS A 70 6.85 -2.25 10.63
C LYS A 70 6.06 -2.10 9.33
N LYS A 71 4.75 -2.38 9.34
CA LYS A 71 3.87 -2.19 8.16
C LYS A 71 3.77 -0.72 7.75
N LYS A 72 3.65 0.21 8.71
CA LYS A 72 3.63 1.64 8.42
C LYS A 72 4.94 2.12 7.79
N LEU A 73 6.08 1.70 8.35
CA LEU A 73 7.40 2.04 7.80
C LEU A 73 7.55 1.53 6.37
N SER A 74 7.23 0.24 6.14
CA SER A 74 7.28 -0.35 4.80
C SER A 74 6.35 0.33 3.80
N ALA A 75 5.13 0.72 4.22
CA ALA A 75 4.21 1.47 3.37
C ALA A 75 4.73 2.88 3.05
N SER A 76 5.34 3.56 4.03
CA SER A 76 5.97 4.87 3.85
C SER A 76 7.15 4.81 2.87
N GLU A 77 8.04 3.82 3.04
CA GLU A 77 9.17 3.58 2.14
C GLU A 77 8.68 3.28 0.72
N SER A 78 7.66 2.44 0.58
CA SER A 78 7.07 2.11 -0.72
C SER A 78 6.48 3.34 -1.41
N ALA A 79 5.77 4.19 -0.66
CA ALA A 79 5.19 5.44 -1.17
C ALA A 79 6.28 6.43 -1.60
N GLN A 80 7.37 6.54 -0.85
CA GLN A 80 8.50 7.39 -1.19
C GLN A 80 9.23 6.88 -2.44
N ASN A 81 9.46 5.57 -2.54
CA ASN A 81 10.07 4.96 -3.72
C ASN A 81 9.20 5.15 -4.97
N ALA A 82 7.87 5.05 -4.85
CA ALA A 82 6.95 5.31 -5.95
C ALA A 82 7.04 6.76 -6.44
N LYS A 83 7.13 7.73 -5.53
CA LYS A 83 7.32 9.15 -5.90
C LYS A 83 8.64 9.38 -6.62
N THR A 84 9.75 8.87 -6.08
CA THR A 84 11.06 9.00 -6.72
C THR A 84 11.08 8.34 -8.09
N ALA A 85 10.46 7.17 -8.25
CA ALA A 85 10.35 6.49 -9.54
C ALA A 85 9.58 7.33 -10.56
N GLN A 86 8.45 7.92 -10.15
CA GLN A 86 7.65 8.81 -11.01
C GLN A 86 8.42 10.07 -11.43
N GLU A 87 9.17 10.69 -10.50
CA GLU A 87 10.01 11.85 -10.81
C GLU A 87 11.10 11.52 -11.83
N MET A 88 11.74 10.34 -11.69
CA MET A 88 12.74 9.86 -12.63
C MET A 88 12.13 9.56 -14.00
N GLU A 89 10.98 8.91 -14.06
CA GLU A 89 10.25 8.66 -15.30
C GLU A 89 9.94 9.96 -16.04
N ASN A 90 9.38 10.95 -15.33
CA ASN A 90 9.05 12.26 -15.91
C ASN A 90 10.28 12.98 -16.45
N ARG A 91 11.41 12.90 -15.74
CA ARG A 91 12.68 13.51 -16.16
C ARG A 91 13.21 12.87 -17.43
N GLU A 92 13.20 11.54 -17.51
CA GLU A 92 13.68 10.83 -18.70
C GLU A 92 12.74 11.02 -19.88
N ASN A 93 11.43 11.05 -19.67
CA ASN A 93 10.46 11.38 -20.72
C ASN A 93 10.72 12.77 -21.30
N ALA A 94 10.94 13.78 -20.45
CA ALA A 94 11.28 15.14 -20.91
C ALA A 94 12.60 15.16 -21.71
N ARG A 95 13.60 14.37 -21.29
CA ARG A 95 14.88 14.24 -22.00
C ARG A 95 14.68 13.60 -23.38
N VAL A 96 13.89 12.54 -23.47
CA VAL A 96 13.58 11.85 -24.73
C VAL A 96 12.84 12.80 -25.68
N GLU A 97 11.85 13.55 -25.18
CA GLU A 97 11.13 14.52 -26.01
C GLU A 97 12.05 15.60 -26.58
N GLN A 98 12.96 16.14 -25.76
CA GLN A 98 13.94 17.11 -26.23
C GLN A 98 14.87 16.53 -27.30
N LEU A 99 15.37 15.31 -27.08
CA LEU A 99 16.23 14.63 -28.04
C LEU A 99 15.50 14.34 -29.35
N VAL A 100 14.24 13.91 -29.30
CA VAL A 100 13.40 13.69 -30.48
C VAL A 100 13.20 14.99 -31.26
N LYS A 101 12.94 16.11 -30.58
CA LYS A 101 12.83 17.42 -31.22
C LYS A 101 14.13 17.82 -31.92
N GLU A 102 15.27 17.64 -31.25
CA GLU A 102 16.58 17.93 -31.81
C GLU A 102 16.89 17.06 -33.03
N LEU A 103 16.67 15.75 -32.95
CA LEU A 103 16.89 14.82 -34.05
C LEU A 103 15.98 15.13 -35.24
N ASN A 104 14.71 15.46 -34.99
CA ASN A 104 13.79 15.88 -36.05
C ASN A 104 14.26 17.16 -36.75
N GLN A 105 14.71 18.15 -35.98
CA GLN A 105 15.21 19.40 -36.56
C GLN A 105 16.49 19.21 -37.36
N LYS A 106 17.39 18.34 -36.91
CA LYS A 106 18.70 18.13 -37.57
C LYS A 106 18.63 17.19 -38.76
N ASN A 107 17.90 16.08 -38.65
CA ASN A 107 18.01 14.97 -39.60
C ASN A 107 16.77 14.80 -40.49
N TYR A 108 15.59 15.16 -40.01
CA TYR A 108 14.34 14.91 -40.74
C TYR A 108 13.73 16.16 -41.36
N ARG A 109 14.16 17.35 -40.92
CA ARG A 109 13.85 18.60 -41.61
C ARG A 109 14.76 18.73 -42.82
N ALA A 110 14.25 18.37 -43.99
CA ALA A 110 14.92 18.67 -45.26
C ALA A 110 15.30 20.17 -45.28
N PRO A 111 16.55 20.53 -45.61
CA PRO A 111 16.93 21.92 -45.77
C PRO A 111 15.96 22.59 -46.75
N LEU A 112 15.28 23.66 -46.32
CA LEU A 112 14.51 24.49 -47.24
C LEU A 112 15.52 25.14 -48.19
N ARG A 113 15.75 24.51 -49.34
CA ARG A 113 16.47 25.15 -50.42
C ARG A 113 15.51 26.10 -51.11
N GLU A 114 15.99 27.32 -51.36
CA GLU A 114 15.28 28.25 -52.20
C GLU A 114 15.08 27.61 -53.57
N VAL A 115 13.83 27.60 -54.03
CA VAL A 115 13.49 27.04 -55.33
C VAL A 115 14.16 27.90 -56.38
N GLN A 116 15.01 27.29 -57.18
CA GLN A 116 15.76 27.99 -58.23
C GLN A 116 14.77 28.62 -59.22
N CYS A 117 15.09 29.82 -59.72
CA CYS A 117 14.26 30.60 -60.64
C CYS A 117 12.91 31.09 -60.08
N SER A 118 12.77 31.19 -58.75
CA SER A 118 11.54 31.72 -58.12
C SER A 118 11.18 33.15 -58.57
N PRO A 119 12.13 34.11 -58.64
CA PRO A 119 11.82 35.46 -59.08
C PRO A 119 11.30 35.52 -60.53
N GLU A 120 11.94 34.80 -61.45
CA GLU A 120 11.55 34.73 -62.86
C GLU A 120 10.19 34.04 -63.03
N ARG A 121 9.93 33.00 -62.23
CA ARG A 121 8.63 32.31 -62.19
C ARG A 121 7.53 33.27 -61.74
N GLU A 122 7.76 34.02 -60.67
CA GLU A 122 6.77 34.98 -60.15
C GLU A 122 6.51 36.11 -61.15
N ALA A 123 7.55 36.66 -61.78
CA ALA A 123 7.41 37.68 -62.82
C ALA A 123 6.60 37.17 -64.04
N CYS A 124 6.85 35.93 -64.46
CA CYS A 124 6.13 35.28 -65.56
C CYS A 124 4.64 35.08 -65.21
N LEU A 125 4.35 34.53 -64.02
CA LEU A 125 2.97 34.34 -63.55
C LEU A 125 2.24 35.67 -63.36
N GLN A 126 2.92 36.69 -62.85
CA GLN A 126 2.35 38.01 -62.67
C GLN A 126 2.00 38.64 -64.02
N CYS A 127 2.90 38.57 -65.00
CA CYS A 127 2.60 39.08 -66.34
C CYS A 127 1.39 38.39 -66.98
N TYR A 128 1.27 37.06 -66.85
CA TYR A 128 0.10 36.34 -67.38
C TYR A 128 -1.21 36.73 -66.69
N ARG A 129 -1.19 37.04 -65.39
CA ARG A 129 -2.36 37.58 -64.69
C ARG A 129 -2.74 38.95 -65.23
N ASP A 130 -1.76 39.81 -65.44
CA ASP A 130 -1.98 41.19 -65.87
C ASP A 130 -2.34 41.31 -67.36
N ASN A 131 -1.94 40.34 -68.19
CA ASN A 131 -2.15 40.32 -69.64
C ASN A 131 -2.93 39.09 -70.11
N ALA A 132 -3.98 38.70 -69.38
CA ALA A 132 -4.76 37.49 -69.67
C ALA A 132 -5.36 37.43 -71.10
N SER A 133 -5.62 38.58 -71.73
CA SER A 133 -6.15 38.67 -73.10
C SER A 133 -5.09 38.56 -74.19
N ASP A 134 -3.82 38.85 -73.87
CA ASP A 134 -2.71 38.81 -74.83
C ASP A 134 -1.41 38.38 -74.13
N VAL A 135 -1.27 37.06 -74.01
CA VAL A 135 -0.14 36.40 -73.35
C VAL A 135 1.19 36.58 -74.08
N LEU A 136 1.18 36.99 -75.35
CA LEU A 136 2.41 37.19 -76.13
C LEU A 136 3.23 38.38 -75.64
N LYS A 137 2.59 39.34 -74.95
CA LYS A 137 3.28 40.43 -74.26
C LYS A 137 4.22 39.95 -73.16
N CYS A 138 3.99 38.76 -72.63
CA CYS A 138 4.81 38.15 -71.58
C CYS A 138 6.00 37.36 -72.11
N ARG A 139 6.29 37.44 -73.42
CA ARG A 139 7.40 36.70 -74.04
C ARG A 139 8.72 36.89 -73.30
N GLU A 140 9.11 38.13 -72.99
CA GLU A 140 10.42 38.40 -72.39
C GLU A 140 10.56 37.79 -70.99
N VAL A 141 9.53 37.89 -70.15
CA VAL A 141 9.53 37.28 -68.81
C VAL A 141 9.41 35.75 -68.87
N ALA A 142 8.73 35.21 -69.88
CA ALA A 142 8.65 33.78 -70.12
C ALA A 142 9.99 33.20 -70.61
N GLU A 143 10.69 33.90 -71.52
CA GLU A 143 12.03 33.55 -71.98
C GLU A 143 13.06 33.65 -70.83
N ALA A 144 12.95 34.64 -69.96
CA ALA A 144 13.79 34.76 -68.78
C ALA A 144 13.64 33.56 -67.84
N PHE A 145 12.40 33.13 -67.55
CA PHE A 145 12.14 31.93 -66.75
C PHE A 145 12.68 30.66 -67.43
N ALA A 146 12.47 30.50 -68.74
CA ALA A 146 12.95 29.34 -69.49
C ALA A 146 14.48 29.25 -69.48
N ARG A 147 15.18 30.38 -69.66
CA ARG A 147 16.65 30.44 -69.61
C ARG A 147 17.18 30.08 -68.23
N CYS A 148 16.62 30.65 -67.16
CA CYS A 148 17.03 30.30 -65.80
C CYS A 148 16.85 28.80 -65.52
N ALA A 149 15.72 28.21 -65.95
CA ALA A 149 15.46 26.79 -65.76
C ALA A 149 16.48 25.91 -66.50
N GLN A 150 16.86 26.29 -67.73
CA GLN A 150 17.88 25.58 -68.52
C GLN A 150 19.25 25.68 -67.85
N GLU A 151 19.70 26.88 -67.49
CA GLU A 151 21.00 27.10 -66.85
C GLU A 151 21.11 26.33 -65.52
N THR A 152 20.05 26.36 -64.71
CA THR A 152 20.00 25.62 -63.44
C THR A 152 20.07 24.11 -63.67
N THR A 153 19.35 23.59 -64.67
CA THR A 153 19.37 22.16 -65.01
C THR A 153 20.75 21.73 -65.48
N GLU A 154 21.38 22.52 -66.35
CA GLU A 154 22.74 22.25 -66.80
C GLU A 154 23.76 22.27 -65.66
N GLN A 155 23.66 23.24 -64.76
CA GLN A 155 24.54 23.31 -63.59
C GLN A 155 24.32 22.12 -62.66
N PHE A 156 23.08 21.70 -62.45
CA PHE A 156 22.77 20.53 -61.64
C PHE A 156 23.38 19.25 -62.24
N VAL A 157 23.24 19.04 -63.56
CA VAL A 157 23.81 17.87 -64.24
C VAL A 157 25.34 17.88 -64.24
N LYS A 158 25.99 19.05 -64.32
CA LYS A 158 27.45 19.17 -64.28
C LYS A 158 28.05 18.93 -62.88
N ASN A 159 27.27 19.19 -61.83
CA ASN A 159 27.72 19.15 -60.43
C ASN A 159 27.33 17.86 -59.68
N ASN A 160 26.68 16.90 -60.33
CA ASN A 160 26.38 15.56 -59.81
C ASN A 160 27.09 14.49 -60.65
#